data_AF-A0A8J5F9A3-F1
#
_entry.id   AF-A0A8J5F9A3-F1
#
_cell.length_a   1.000
_cell.length_b   1.000
_cell.length_c   1.000
_cell.angle_alpha   90.00
_cell.angle_beta   90.00
_cell.angle_gamma   90.00
#
_symmetry.space_group_name_H-M   'P 1'
#
loop_
_entity.id
_entity.type
_entity.pdbx_description
1 polymer ?
#
loop_
_entity_poly.entity_id
_entity_poly.type
_entity_poly.pdbx_seq_one_letter_code
_entity_poly.pdbx_strand_id
1 'polypeptide(L)'
;MDVPTRWNSTYTMLFVAYKFKKVFGRMAENAQFVEYFEEVDGSEKKKRVGPPMEKDWEKAQVFVNFLKRFHDITLQLSATKKTTSPLIWEEIVAMRMIIDETILDTTDPSLQEVAKRMESKFNKYWGNLEKVNKLVFLGTVIA
;
A
#
# COMPACT_ATOMS: atom_id res chain seq x y z
N MET A 1 -9.77 -6.79 -11.66
CA MET A 1 -9.21 -5.83 -12.64
C MET A 1 -8.48 -4.76 -11.86
N ASP A 2 -7.14 -4.77 -11.91
CA ASP A 2 -6.30 -3.74 -11.31
C ASP A 2 -6.40 -2.46 -12.11
N VAL A 3 -6.80 -1.38 -11.45
CA VAL A 3 -6.72 -0.04 -12.02
C VAL A 3 -5.39 0.56 -11.54
N PRO A 4 -4.47 0.99 -12.44
CA PRO A 4 -3.15 1.51 -12.07
C PRO A 4 -3.18 2.70 -11.09
N THR A 5 -4.36 3.31 -10.95
CA THR A 5 -4.65 4.49 -10.15
C THR A 5 -5.18 4.18 -8.75
N ARG A 6 -5.56 2.92 -8.45
CA ARG A 6 -6.12 2.53 -7.15
C ARG A 6 -5.09 1.81 -6.29
N TRP A 7 -4.64 2.48 -5.24
CA TRP A 7 -3.71 1.95 -4.23
C TRP A 7 -4.34 0.81 -3.37
N ASN A 8 -5.63 0.56 -3.53
CA ASN A 8 -6.41 -0.38 -2.71
C ASN A 8 -6.16 -1.86 -3.03
N SER A 9 -5.73 -2.20 -4.25
CA SER A 9 -5.59 -3.61 -4.63
C SER A 9 -4.39 -4.27 -3.96
N THR A 10 -3.24 -3.59 -3.90
CA THR A 10 -2.06 -4.06 -3.18
C THR A 10 -2.34 -4.23 -1.69
N TYR A 11 -3.00 -3.24 -1.06
CA TYR A 11 -3.43 -3.37 0.34
C TYR A 11 -4.32 -4.60 0.55
N THR A 12 -5.38 -4.74 -0.25
CA THR A 12 -6.34 -5.84 -0.09
C THR A 12 -5.67 -7.20 -0.30
N MET A 13 -4.82 -7.32 -1.32
CA MET A 13 -4.05 -8.53 -1.60
C MET A 13 -3.16 -8.91 -0.42
N LEU A 14 -2.32 -7.98 0.06
CA LEU A 14 -1.40 -8.24 1.18
C LEU A 14 -2.15 -8.52 2.48
N PHE A 15 -3.23 -7.78 2.76
CA PHE A 15 -4.06 -7.99 3.94
C PHE A 15 -4.72 -9.37 3.94
N VAL A 16 -5.22 -9.83 2.79
CA VAL A 16 -5.76 -11.19 2.64
C VAL A 16 -4.66 -12.23 2.75
N ALA A 17 -3.55 -12.07 2.03
CA ALA A 17 -2.42 -13.00 2.07
C ALA A 17 -1.87 -13.19 3.49
N TYR A 18 -1.79 -12.11 4.27
CA TYR A 18 -1.34 -12.15 5.67
C TYR A 18 -2.24 -13.03 6.55
N LYS A 19 -3.56 -13.06 6.32
CA LYS A 19 -4.48 -13.97 7.04
C LYS A 19 -4.16 -15.45 6.78
N PHE A 20 -3.55 -15.75 5.64
CA PHE A 20 -3.13 -17.09 5.25
C PHE A 20 -1.68 -17.42 5.62
N LYS A 21 -0.97 -16.58 6.39
CA LYS A 21 0.41 -16.81 6.83
C LYS A 21 0.65 -18.24 7.35
N LYS A 22 -0.25 -18.75 8.21
CA LYS A 22 -0.17 -20.13 8.74
C LYS A 22 -0.30 -21.21 7.66
N VAL A 23 -1.10 -20.96 6.62
CA VAL A 23 -1.27 -21.89 5.49
C VAL A 23 0.01 -21.94 4.66
N PHE A 24 0.62 -20.78 4.38
CA PHE A 24 1.92 -20.73 3.71
C PHE A 24 3.03 -21.41 4.54
N GLY A 25 3.01 -21.30 5.87
CA GLY A 25 3.93 -22.04 6.73
C GLY A 25 3.79 -23.56 6.58
N ARG A 26 2.57 -24.09 6.64
CA ARG A 26 2.32 -25.53 6.43
C ARG A 26 2.66 -26.00 5.01
N MET A 27 2.45 -25.15 4.01
CA MET A 27 2.85 -25.43 2.63
C MET A 27 4.37 -25.57 2.52
N ALA A 28 5.13 -24.74 3.24
CA ALA A 28 6.60 -24.80 3.27
C ALA A 28 7.15 -26.08 3.93
N GLU A 29 6.36 -26.73 4.79
CA GLU A 29 6.73 -27.97 5.48
C GLU A 29 6.34 -29.23 4.69
N ASN A 30 5.52 -29.09 3.65
CA ASN A 30 5.03 -30.22 2.87
C ASN A 30 6.04 -30.64 1.80
N ALA A 31 6.46 -31.91 1.83
CA ALA A 31 7.49 -32.45 0.95
C ALA A 31 7.23 -32.22 -0.55
N GLN A 32 5.97 -32.35 -1.01
CA GLN A 32 5.62 -32.15 -2.43
C GLN A 32 5.84 -30.70 -2.86
N PHE A 33 5.53 -29.74 -1.98
CA PHE A 33 5.76 -28.33 -2.24
C PHE A 33 7.23 -27.96 -2.13
N VAL A 34 7.98 -28.54 -1.19
CA VAL A 34 9.43 -28.35 -1.08
C VAL A 34 10.12 -28.80 -2.37
N GLU A 35 9.81 -30.00 -2.87
CA GLU A 35 10.34 -30.50 -4.15
C GLU A 35 10.01 -29.56 -5.31
N TYR A 36 8.76 -29.09 -5.39
CA TYR A 36 8.34 -28.11 -6.40
C TYR A 36 9.16 -26.82 -6.39
N PHE A 37 9.55 -26.31 -5.22
CA PHE A 37 10.35 -25.07 -5.12
C PHE A 37 11.84 -25.31 -5.35
N GLU A 38 12.33 -26.52 -5.06
CA GLU A 38 13.71 -26.95 -5.31
C GLU A 38 13.98 -27.28 -6.79
N GLU A 39 12.94 -27.52 -7.60
CA GLU A 39 13.06 -27.68 -9.05
C GLU A 39 13.77 -26.48 -9.69
N VAL A 40 14.78 -26.79 -10.50
CA VAL A 40 15.52 -25.80 -11.27
C VAL A 40 14.78 -25.54 -12.56
N ASP A 41 14.34 -24.29 -12.77
CA ASP A 41 13.71 -23.91 -14.02
C ASP A 41 14.75 -23.96 -15.15
N GLY A 42 14.46 -24.74 -16.20
CA GLY A 42 15.36 -24.95 -17.33
C GLY A 42 15.67 -23.67 -18.11
N SER A 43 14.87 -22.62 -17.93
CA SER A 43 15.07 -21.30 -18.54
C SER A 43 16.09 -20.42 -17.80
N GLU A 44 16.18 -20.51 -16.46
CA GLU A 44 16.94 -19.57 -15.63
C GLU A 44 18.07 -20.20 -14.81
N LYS A 45 18.24 -21.54 -14.81
CA LYS A 45 19.18 -22.27 -13.94
C LYS A 45 19.07 -21.88 -12.45
N LYS A 46 17.88 -21.45 -12.02
CA LYS A 46 17.59 -21.05 -10.65
C LYS A 46 16.41 -21.85 -10.12
N LYS A 47 16.42 -22.07 -8.81
CA LYS A 47 15.27 -22.61 -8.06
C LYS A 47 14.10 -21.66 -8.16
N ARG A 48 12.88 -22.18 -8.08
CA ARG A 48 11.68 -21.34 -8.02
C ARG A 48 11.68 -20.52 -6.72
N VAL A 49 10.99 -19.38 -6.75
CA VAL A 49 10.80 -18.55 -5.54
C VAL A 49 9.98 -19.36 -4.54
N GLY A 50 10.58 -19.65 -3.39
CA GLY A 50 9.96 -20.40 -2.29
C GLY A 50 8.83 -19.63 -1.60
N PRO A 51 8.15 -20.27 -0.63
CA PRO A 51 7.10 -19.63 0.15
C PRO A 51 7.67 -18.45 0.99
N PRO A 52 6.84 -17.45 1.34
CA PRO A 52 7.31 -16.29 2.10
C PRO A 52 7.87 -16.70 3.47
N MET A 53 9.06 -16.17 3.80
CA MET A 53 9.73 -16.39 5.07
C MET A 53 9.22 -15.43 6.15
N GLU A 54 9.58 -15.67 7.42
CA GLU A 54 9.18 -14.81 8.53
C GLU A 54 9.55 -13.33 8.31
N LYS A 55 10.76 -13.07 7.78
CA LYS A 55 11.20 -11.72 7.41
C LYS A 55 10.34 -11.07 6.33
N ASP A 56 9.80 -11.85 5.40
CA ASP A 56 8.90 -11.35 4.36
C ASP A 56 7.54 -10.97 4.97
N TRP A 57 7.07 -11.74 5.96
CA TRP A 57 5.84 -11.43 6.69
C TRP A 57 5.98 -10.18 7.57
N GLU A 58 7.13 -9.99 8.24
CA GLU A 58 7.43 -8.78 9.00
C GLU A 58 7.38 -7.54 8.09
N LYS A 59 8.07 -7.60 6.95
CA LYS A 59 8.02 -6.52 5.95
C LYS A 59 6.60 -6.31 5.42
N ALA A 60 5.90 -7.37 5.05
CA ALA A 60 4.53 -7.30 4.55
C ALA A 60 3.60 -6.64 5.57
N GLN A 61 3.77 -6.89 6.86
CA GLN A 61 3.00 -6.26 7.92
C GLN A 61 3.25 -4.75 8.00
N VAL A 62 4.51 -4.31 7.91
CA VAL A 62 4.87 -2.89 7.83
C VAL A 62 4.19 -2.23 6.62
N PHE A 63 4.27 -2.87 5.45
CA PHE A 63 3.60 -2.37 4.25
C PHE A 63 2.08 -2.33 4.36
N VAL A 64 1.45 -3.36 4.91
CA VAL A 64 -0.01 -3.41 5.12
C VAL A 64 -0.46 -2.27 6.03
N ASN A 65 0.27 -2.01 7.11
CA ASN A 65 -0.06 -0.92 8.04
C ASN A 65 0.05 0.45 7.37
N PHE A 66 1.10 0.67 6.58
CA PHE A 66 1.27 1.90 5.81
C PHE A 66 0.15 2.09 4.78
N LEU A 67 -0.13 1.07 3.95
CA LEU A 67 -1.16 1.13 2.91
C LEU A 67 -2.59 1.20 3.47
N LYS A 68 -2.82 0.63 4.67
CA LYS A 68 -4.12 0.68 5.35
C LYS A 68 -4.62 2.11 5.54
N ARG A 69 -3.72 3.02 5.91
CA ARG A 69 -4.07 4.42 6.15
C ARG A 69 -4.68 5.04 4.89
N PHE A 70 -4.04 4.87 3.73
CA PHE A 70 -4.55 5.37 2.46
C PHE A 70 -5.86 4.69 2.02
N HIS A 71 -5.97 3.39 2.28
CA HIS A 71 -7.20 2.64 1.99
C HIS A 71 -8.39 3.18 2.81
N ASP A 72 -8.21 3.39 4.11
CA ASP A 72 -9.25 3.86 5.01
C ASP A 72 -9.72 5.29 4.63
N ILE A 73 -8.78 6.18 4.31
CA ILE A 73 -9.05 7.53 3.78
C ILE A 73 -9.87 7.45 2.48
N THR A 74 -9.45 6.60 1.54
CA THR A 74 -10.15 6.40 0.26
C THR A 74 -11.57 5.86 0.48
N LEU A 75 -11.75 4.95 1.43
CA LEU A 75 -13.05 4.38 1.76
C LEU A 75 -13.98 5.43 2.36
N GLN A 76 -13.49 6.27 3.27
CA GLN A 76 -14.24 7.36 3.88
C GLN A 76 -14.73 8.37 2.83
N LEU A 77 -13.84 8.77 1.91
CA LEU A 77 -14.19 9.65 0.79
C LEU A 77 -15.24 9.01 -0.14
N SER A 78 -15.17 7.69 -0.33
CA SER A 78 -16.10 6.96 -1.21
C SER A 78 -17.47 6.68 -0.56
N ALA A 79 -17.54 6.62 0.78
CA ALA A 79 -18.74 6.22 1.52
C ALA A 79 -19.65 7.40 1.95
N THR A 80 -19.16 8.63 1.84
CA THR A 80 -19.85 9.80 2.41
C THR A 80 -20.96 10.33 1.50
N LYS A 81 -22.20 10.37 2.00
CA LYS A 81 -23.37 10.99 1.33
C LYS A 81 -23.56 12.49 1.63
N LYS A 82 -22.74 13.05 2.53
CA LYS A 82 -22.71 14.48 2.89
C LYS A 82 -21.73 15.23 2.00
N THR A 83 -21.83 16.56 1.99
CA THR A 83 -20.88 17.46 1.31
C THR A 83 -19.45 17.07 1.70
N THR A 84 -18.73 16.48 0.75
CA THR A 84 -17.45 15.83 0.99
C THR A 84 -16.31 16.85 1.04
N SER A 85 -16.55 18.10 0.64
CA SER A 85 -15.50 19.10 0.46
C SER A 85 -14.71 19.46 1.72
N PRO A 86 -15.30 19.56 2.94
CA PRO A 86 -14.50 19.84 4.12
C PRO A 86 -13.54 18.70 4.46
N LEU A 87 -14.06 17.48 4.39
CA LEU A 87 -13.35 16.26 4.70
C LEU A 87 -12.22 16.01 3.68
N ILE A 88 -12.46 16.30 2.39
CA ILE A 88 -11.45 16.11 1.33
C ILE A 88 -10.14 16.82 1.68
N TRP A 89 -10.18 18.04 2.23
CA TRP A 89 -8.96 18.76 2.57
C TRP A 89 -8.19 18.10 3.72
N GLU A 90 -8.88 17.79 4.82
CA GLU A 90 -8.26 17.12 5.99
C GLU A 90 -7.62 15.79 5.57
N GLU A 91 -8.31 15.03 4.73
CA GLU A 91 -7.81 13.76 4.19
C GLU A 91 -6.60 13.92 3.26
N ILE A 92 -6.59 14.95 2.40
CA ILE A 92 -5.44 15.26 1.54
C ILE A 92 -4.21 15.61 2.38
N VAL A 93 -4.39 16.43 3.42
CA VAL A 93 -3.31 16.81 4.35
C VAL A 93 -2.82 15.60 5.13
N ALA A 94 -3.72 14.76 5.64
CA ALA A 94 -3.37 13.53 6.35
C ALA A 94 -2.55 12.57 5.47
N MET A 95 -2.96 12.35 4.22
CA MET A 95 -2.20 11.56 3.25
C MET A 95 -0.81 12.14 3.00
N ARG A 96 -0.69 13.46 2.86
CA ARG A 96 0.60 14.15 2.66
C ARG A 96 1.52 13.95 3.86
N MET A 97 1.02 14.17 5.07
CA MET A 97 1.80 13.99 6.29
C MET A 97 2.33 12.56 6.43
N ILE A 98 1.50 11.55 6.19
CA ILE A 98 1.92 10.14 6.27
C ILE A 98 3.06 9.85 5.28
N ILE A 99 2.98 10.40 4.05
CA ILE A 99 4.04 10.24 3.05
C ILE A 99 5.33 10.90 3.53
N ASP A 100 5.27 12.16 3.96
CA ASP A 100 6.44 12.94 4.36
C ASP A 100 7.12 12.31 5.59
N GLU A 101 6.36 11.93 6.61
CA GLU A 101 6.88 11.22 7.80
C GLU A 101 7.59 9.92 7.43
N THR A 102 7.00 9.14 6.52
CA THR A 102 7.59 7.86 6.09
C THR A 102 8.82 8.05 5.19
N ILE A 103 8.91 9.17 4.47
CA ILE A 103 10.12 9.52 3.69
C ILE A 103 11.26 9.93 4.64
N LEU A 104 10.95 10.63 5.72
CA LEU A 104 11.94 11.08 6.70
C LEU A 104 12.42 9.94 7.61
N ASP A 105 11.62 8.91 7.80
CA ASP A 105 12.03 7.71 8.54
C ASP A 105 13.06 6.89 7.75
N THR A 106 14.27 6.77 8.32
CA THR A 106 15.40 6.01 7.72
C THR A 106 15.50 4.58 8.24
N THR A 107 14.58 4.16 9.12
CA THR A 107 14.57 2.82 9.74
C THR A 107 14.36 1.72 8.71
N ASP A 108 13.49 1.95 7.71
CA ASP A 108 13.21 0.99 6.64
C ASP A 108 13.38 1.64 5.25
N PRO A 109 14.54 1.45 4.60
CA PRO A 109 14.80 1.98 3.26
C PRO A 109 13.79 1.50 2.20
N SER A 110 13.24 0.30 2.36
CA SER A 110 12.26 -0.24 1.41
C SER A 110 10.91 0.46 1.53
N LEU A 111 10.50 0.77 2.77
CA LEU A 111 9.31 1.55 3.03
C LEU A 111 9.49 3.00 2.54
N GLN A 112 10.68 3.59 2.75
CA GLN A 112 11.02 4.93 2.25
C GLN A 112 10.89 5.02 0.72
N GLU A 113 11.37 4.00 -0.01
CA GLU A 113 11.26 3.96 -1.46
C GLU A 113 9.80 3.87 -1.93
N VAL A 114 8.97 3.09 -1.22
CA VAL A 114 7.53 3.03 -1.50
C VAL A 114 6.85 4.37 -1.18
N ALA A 115 7.22 5.04 -0.10
CA ALA A 115 6.69 6.36 0.23
C ALA A 115 7.04 7.39 -0.85
N LYS A 116 8.27 7.40 -1.37
CA LYS A 116 8.69 8.24 -2.52
C LYS A 116 7.88 7.96 -3.79
N ARG A 117 7.63 6.67 -4.08
CA ARG A 117 6.75 6.28 -5.19
C ARG A 117 5.31 6.75 -4.97
N MET A 118 4.82 6.71 -3.73
CA MET A 118 3.49 7.21 -3.38
C MET A 118 3.39 8.72 -3.44
N GLU A 119 4.43 9.45 -3.03
CA GLU A 119 4.54 10.90 -3.21
C GLU A 119 4.39 11.29 -4.68
N SER A 120 5.11 10.58 -5.56
CA SER A 120 5.02 10.82 -7.01
C SER A 120 3.59 10.65 -7.54
N LYS A 121 2.86 9.66 -7.03
CA LYS A 121 1.44 9.45 -7.39
C LYS A 121 0.55 10.53 -6.78
N PHE A 122 0.74 10.87 -5.51
CA PHE A 122 0.00 11.93 -4.82
C PHE A 122 0.13 13.26 -5.57
N ASN A 123 1.36 13.68 -5.89
CA ASN A 123 1.64 14.91 -6.62
C ASN A 123 1.03 14.90 -8.04
N LYS A 124 0.88 13.72 -8.66
CA LYS A 124 0.20 13.60 -9.96
C LYS A 124 -1.31 13.86 -9.88
N TYR A 125 -1.98 13.47 -8.79
CA TYR A 125 -3.42 13.68 -8.62
C TYR A 125 -3.76 15.06 -8.07
N TRP A 126 -3.03 15.49 -7.04
CA TRP A 126 -3.37 16.67 -6.27
C TRP A 126 -2.48 17.88 -6.59
N GLY A 127 -1.35 17.67 -7.28
CA GLY A 127 -0.32 18.69 -7.45
C GLY A 127 0.47 18.92 -6.17
N ASN A 128 1.28 19.98 -6.14
CA ASN A 128 1.73 20.55 -4.88
C ASN A 128 0.50 21.09 -4.12
N LEU A 129 0.48 21.11 -2.79
CA LEU A 129 -0.64 21.67 -2.02
C LEU A 129 -1.00 23.10 -2.46
N GLU A 130 0.00 23.86 -2.93
CA GLU A 130 -0.14 25.20 -3.52
C GLU A 130 -0.88 25.23 -4.88
N LYS A 131 -0.93 24.09 -5.59
CA LYS A 131 -1.54 23.90 -6.91
C LYS A 131 -2.85 23.10 -6.86
N VAL A 132 -3.25 22.62 -5.67
CA VAL A 132 -4.54 21.96 -5.47
C VAL A 132 -5.66 22.91 -5.89
N ASN A 133 -6.70 22.37 -6.53
CA ASN A 133 -7.84 23.17 -6.99
C ASN A 133 -8.45 23.95 -5.81
N LYS A 134 -8.42 25.29 -5.91
CA LYS A 134 -8.93 26.21 -4.88
C LYS A 134 -10.41 25.98 -4.54
N LEU A 135 -11.19 25.37 -5.43
CA LEU A 135 -12.58 24.98 -5.17
C LEU A 135 -12.71 23.96 -4.04
N VAL A 136 -11.70 23.10 -3.83
CA VAL A 136 -11.65 22.16 -2.69
C VAL A 136 -11.63 22.93 -1.37
N PHE A 137 -10.92 24.07 -1.34
CA PHE A 137 -10.84 24.96 -0.17
C PHE A 137 -12.08 25.83 0.03
N LEU A 138 -12.77 26.22 -1.05
CA LEU A 138 -14.04 26.94 -0.91
C LEU A 138 -15.09 26.05 -0.27
N GLY A 139 -15.11 24.78 -0.63
CA GLY A 139 -16.02 23.81 -0.02
C GLY A 139 -15.71 23.47 1.45
N THR A 140 -14.50 23.70 1.97
CA THR A 140 -14.21 23.65 3.42
C THR A 140 -14.76 24.87 4.16
N VAL A 141 -14.74 26.06 3.54
CA VAL A 141 -15.09 27.33 4.21
C VAL A 141 -16.60 27.58 4.24
N ILE A 142 -17.34 27.02 3.27
CA ILE A 142 -18.79 27.26 3.09
C ILE A 142 -19.65 26.16 3.74
N ALA A 143 -19.05 25.09 4.27
CA ALA A 143 -19.76 24.02 4.97
C ALA A 143 -20.01 24.35 6.44
#